data_AF-A0A9D4VFC7-F1
#
_entry.id   AF-A0A9D4VFC7-F1
#
_cell.length_a   1.000
_cell.length_b   1.000
_cell.length_c   1.000
_cell.angle_alpha   90.00
_cell.angle_beta   90.00
_cell.angle_gamma   90.00
#
_symmetry.space_group_name_H-M   'P 1'
#
loop_
_entity.id
_entity.type
_entity.pdbx_description
1 polymer ?
#
loop_
_entity_poly.entity_id
_entity_poly.type
_entity_poly.pdbx_seq_one_letter_code
_entity_poly.pdbx_strand_id
1 'polypeptide(L)'
;QIERDAGRLIDCRARMKFSPLGACALAGTGLPIDRFMTSDALGFTAPMRNSIDAVSDRDFLLEFLSANAITAVHLSRLGEEWVLWASEEFGFITPSDSVSTGSSIMPQKKNPDPMELVRGKSGRVIGGLVTLLTACKGLPHAYNRDLQ
;
A
#
# COMPACT_ATOMS: atom_id res chain seq x y z
N GLN A 1 11.70 3.49 12.21
CA GLN A 1 11.08 3.73 10.87
C GLN A 1 9.76 2.99 10.78
N ILE A 2 9.77 1.66 10.93
CA ILE A 2 8.58 0.80 10.87
C ILE A 2 7.43 1.23 11.80
N GLU A 3 7.73 1.68 13.02
CA GLU A 3 6.68 2.20 13.93
C GLU A 3 5.91 3.40 13.34
N ARG A 4 6.60 4.34 12.67
CA ARG A 4 5.95 5.45 11.98
C ARG A 4 5.15 4.97 10.77
N ASP A 5 5.59 3.91 10.11
CA ASP A 5 4.89 3.33 8.97
C ASP A 5 3.59 2.65 9.43
N ALA A 6 3.64 1.91 10.54
CA ALA A 6 2.46 1.35 11.20
C ALA A 6 1.49 2.45 11.61
N GLY A 7 1.98 3.56 12.18
CA GLY A 7 1.16 4.74 12.50
C GLY A 7 0.42 5.29 11.27
N ARG A 8 1.12 5.45 10.14
CA ARG A 8 0.47 5.89 8.88
C ARG A 8 -0.65 4.95 8.44
N LEU A 9 -0.45 3.63 8.54
CA LEU A 9 -1.48 2.65 8.17
C LEU A 9 -2.68 2.67 9.13
N ILE A 10 -2.45 2.89 10.42
CA ILE A 10 -3.52 3.05 11.41
C ILE A 10 -4.36 4.30 11.11
N ASP A 11 -3.71 5.43 10.85
CA ASP A 11 -4.38 6.68 10.54
C ASP A 11 -5.13 6.61 9.20
N CYS A 12 -4.50 5.99 8.20
CA CYS A 12 -5.09 5.71 6.89
C CYS A 12 -6.39 4.91 7.04
N ARG A 13 -6.35 3.82 7.83
CA ARG A 13 -7.54 3.01 8.13
C ARG A 13 -8.66 3.83 8.77
N ALA A 14 -8.34 4.78 9.65
CA ALA A 14 -9.36 5.60 10.30
C ALA A 14 -10.12 6.51 9.29
N ARG A 15 -9.41 7.10 8.32
CA ARG A 15 -10.02 7.92 7.25
C ARG A 15 -10.89 7.13 6.29
N MET A 16 -10.61 5.83 6.11
CA MET A 16 -11.38 4.92 5.25
C MET A 16 -12.70 4.42 5.83
N LYS A 17 -13.07 4.84 7.05
CA LYS A 17 -14.25 4.31 7.75
C LYS A 17 -15.57 4.99 7.38
N PHE A 18 -15.72 5.52 6.17
CA PHE A 18 -16.99 6.08 5.71
C PHE A 18 -17.60 5.26 4.57
N SER A 19 -18.89 4.94 4.68
CA SER A 19 -19.57 4.05 3.73
C SER A 19 -20.02 4.79 2.47
N PRO A 20 -19.62 4.35 1.26
CA PRO A 20 -20.13 4.90 0.00
C PRO A 20 -21.51 4.33 -0.37
N LEU A 21 -21.99 3.30 0.34
CA LEU A 21 -23.23 2.62 -0.02
C LEU A 21 -24.45 3.58 0.08
N GLY A 22 -25.32 3.50 -0.92
CA GLY A 22 -26.43 4.43 -1.11
C GLY A 22 -26.13 5.64 -2.00
N ALA A 23 -24.88 5.83 -2.46
CA ALA A 23 -24.53 6.88 -3.42
C ALA A 23 -24.96 6.58 -4.88
N CYS A 24 -25.23 5.31 -5.19
CA CYS A 24 -25.61 4.82 -6.52
C CYS A 24 -24.64 5.29 -7.62
N ALA A 25 -25.13 5.79 -8.75
CA ALA A 25 -24.27 6.21 -9.86
C ALA A 25 -23.52 7.52 -9.58
N LEU A 26 -24.16 8.48 -8.89
CA LEU A 26 -23.59 9.78 -8.47
C LEU A 26 -24.55 10.63 -7.62
N ALA A 27 -25.87 10.43 -7.75
CA ALA A 27 -26.91 11.30 -7.17
C ALA A 27 -27.65 10.70 -5.97
N GLY A 28 -27.14 9.60 -5.42
CA GLY A 28 -27.82 8.87 -4.36
C GLY A 28 -28.94 7.94 -4.86
N THR A 29 -29.47 7.13 -3.97
CA THR A 29 -30.63 6.29 -4.24
C THR A 29 -31.93 7.09 -4.17
N GLY A 30 -32.90 6.77 -5.03
CA GLY A 30 -34.28 7.28 -4.93
C GLY A 30 -35.13 6.53 -3.92
N LEU A 31 -34.63 5.44 -3.34
CA LEU A 31 -35.31 4.67 -2.30
C LEU A 31 -35.13 5.34 -0.93
N PRO A 32 -36.14 5.31 -0.04
CA PRO A 32 -36.06 5.89 1.28
C PRO A 32 -35.25 5.00 2.25
N ILE A 33 -33.96 4.81 1.97
CA ILE A 33 -33.06 4.01 2.81
C ILE A 33 -32.49 4.83 3.97
N ASP A 34 -32.16 4.15 5.06
CA ASP A 34 -31.32 4.71 6.12
C ASP A 34 -29.84 4.33 5.89
N ARG A 35 -29.05 5.31 5.44
CA ARG A 35 -27.61 5.13 5.18
C ARG A 35 -26.79 5.03 6.47
N PHE A 36 -27.26 5.55 7.59
CA PHE A 36 -26.58 5.38 8.89
C PHE A 36 -26.75 3.95 9.39
N MET A 37 -27.96 3.41 9.35
CA MET A 37 -28.22 1.99 9.67
C MET A 37 -27.40 1.05 8.78
N THR A 38 -27.32 1.33 7.48
CA THR A 38 -26.51 0.53 6.54
C THR A 38 -25.01 0.63 6.84
N SER A 39 -24.51 1.82 7.19
CA SER A 39 -23.10 2.02 7.52
C SER A 39 -22.70 1.27 8.79
N ASP A 40 -23.54 1.32 9.82
CA ASP A 40 -23.36 0.62 11.08
C ASP A 40 -23.36 -0.90 10.88
N ALA A 41 -24.34 -1.42 10.13
CA ALA A 41 -24.43 -2.84 9.79
C ALA A 41 -23.19 -3.38 9.04
N LEU A 42 -22.48 -2.51 8.30
CA LEU A 42 -21.25 -2.85 7.57
C LEU A 42 -19.96 -2.53 8.36
N GLY A 43 -20.06 -2.00 9.59
CA GLY A 43 -18.92 -1.65 10.43
C GLY A 43 -18.19 -0.37 10.03
N PHE A 44 -18.82 0.50 9.24
CA PHE A 44 -18.33 1.85 8.98
C PHE A 44 -18.75 2.82 10.10
N THR A 45 -18.02 3.92 10.25
CA THR A 45 -18.32 4.96 11.23
C THR A 45 -19.57 5.76 10.86
N ALA A 46 -19.75 6.07 9.58
CA ALA A 46 -20.89 6.84 9.07
C ALA A 46 -20.95 6.73 7.53
N PRO A 47 -22.06 7.11 6.89
CA PRO A 47 -22.09 7.26 5.44
C PRO A 47 -21.22 8.43 4.97
N MET A 48 -20.64 8.32 3.78
CA MET A 48 -20.04 9.46 3.09
C MET A 48 -21.09 10.56 2.85
N ARG A 49 -20.69 11.82 3.03
CA ARG A 49 -21.60 12.97 3.05
C ARG A 49 -22.07 13.40 1.66
N ASN A 50 -21.31 13.10 0.62
CA ASN A 50 -21.58 13.52 -0.74
C ASN A 50 -21.55 12.30 -1.67
N SER A 51 -22.58 12.15 -2.50
CA SER A 51 -22.72 10.99 -3.39
C SER A 51 -21.82 11.04 -4.63
N ILE A 52 -21.49 12.24 -5.13
CA ILE A 52 -20.54 12.44 -6.23
C ILE A 52 -19.14 12.05 -5.76
N ASP A 53 -18.76 12.55 -4.59
CA ASP A 53 -17.50 12.21 -3.94
C ASP A 53 -17.38 10.70 -3.70
N ALA A 54 -18.42 10.09 -3.11
CA ALA A 54 -18.43 8.66 -2.79
C ALA A 54 -18.21 7.72 -3.97
N VAL A 55 -18.57 8.12 -5.19
CA VAL A 55 -18.37 7.30 -6.40
C VAL A 55 -17.08 7.63 -7.15
N SER A 56 -16.53 8.84 -6.95
CA SER A 56 -15.28 9.28 -7.57
C SER A 56 -14.04 9.08 -6.70
N ASP A 57 -14.20 8.95 -5.38
CA ASP A 57 -13.11 8.92 -4.40
C ASP A 57 -12.17 7.73 -4.62
N ARG A 58 -10.87 8.02 -4.67
CA ARG A 58 -9.76 7.06 -4.64
C ARG A 58 -8.64 7.49 -3.70
N ASP A 59 -8.86 8.52 -2.88
CA ASP A 59 -7.89 9.06 -1.94
C ASP A 59 -7.48 7.99 -0.94
N PHE A 60 -8.39 7.11 -0.55
CA PHE A 60 -8.08 5.97 0.30
C PHE A 60 -6.99 5.07 -0.32
N LEU A 61 -7.09 4.73 -1.61
CA LEU A 61 -6.07 3.91 -2.28
C LEU A 61 -4.76 4.67 -2.46
N LEU A 62 -4.82 5.96 -2.79
CA LEU A 62 -3.65 6.83 -2.93
C LEU A 62 -2.87 6.91 -1.62
N GLU A 63 -3.57 7.15 -0.51
CA GLU A 63 -2.96 7.22 0.82
C GLU A 63 -2.40 5.86 1.26
N PHE A 64 -3.14 4.77 1.02
CA PHE A 64 -2.68 3.41 1.31
C PHE A 64 -1.41 3.07 0.54
N LEU A 65 -1.38 3.34 -0.77
CA LEU A 65 -0.21 3.09 -1.60
C LEU A 65 0.97 4.00 -1.23
N SER A 66 0.71 5.23 -0.81
CA SER A 66 1.73 6.14 -0.29
C SER A 66 2.40 5.58 0.97
N ALA A 67 1.60 5.14 1.95
CA ALA A 67 2.12 4.50 3.16
C ALA A 67 2.93 3.23 2.85
N ASN A 68 2.45 2.39 1.92
CA ASN A 68 3.17 1.20 1.48
C ASN A 68 4.46 1.54 0.72
N ALA A 69 4.47 2.56 -0.13
CA ALA A 69 5.67 2.99 -0.85
C ALA A 69 6.76 3.49 0.11
N ILE A 70 6.39 4.28 1.13
CA ILE A 70 7.32 4.71 2.18
C ILE A 70 7.87 3.49 2.94
N THR A 71 7.00 2.55 3.33
CA THR A 71 7.42 1.31 4.00
C THR A 71 8.39 0.51 3.14
N ALA A 72 8.11 0.37 1.85
CA ALA A 72 8.96 -0.35 0.91
C ALA A 72 10.33 0.31 0.75
N VAL A 73 10.42 1.64 0.80
CA VAL A 73 11.71 2.37 0.82
C VAL A 73 12.48 2.12 2.12
N HIS A 74 11.82 2.08 3.28
CA HIS A 74 12.50 1.75 4.52
C HIS A 74 13.03 0.31 4.52
N LEU A 75 12.25 -0.63 4.00
CA LEU A 75 12.67 -2.03 3.86
C LEU A 75 13.77 -2.20 2.81
N SER A 76 13.76 -1.43 1.71
CA SER A 76 14.84 -1.49 0.72
C SER A 76 16.17 -1.02 1.29
N ARG A 77 16.17 0.01 2.15
CA ARG A 77 17.36 0.48 2.86
C ARG A 77 17.89 -0.59 3.82
N LEU A 78 17.00 -1.24 4.58
CA LEU A 78 17.40 -2.36 5.44
C LEU A 78 17.98 -3.52 4.62
N GLY A 79 17.38 -3.81 3.46
CA GLY A 79 17.87 -4.83 2.53
C GLY A 79 19.28 -4.50 2.02
N GLU A 80 19.56 -3.24 1.69
CA GLU A 80 20.91 -2.78 1.30
C GLU A 80 21.94 -3.02 2.39
N GLU A 81 21.63 -2.61 3.63
CA GLU A 81 22.53 -2.82 4.77
C GLU A 81 22.87 -4.30 4.93
N TRP A 82 21.87 -5.19 4.83
CA TRP A 82 22.10 -6.63 4.90
C TRP A 82 22.99 -7.17 3.77
N VAL A 83 22.79 -6.68 2.55
CA VAL A 83 23.62 -7.06 1.40
C VAL A 83 25.06 -6.63 1.61
N LEU A 84 25.29 -5.39 2.08
CA LEU A 84 26.63 -4.88 2.37
C LEU A 84 27.29 -5.62 3.55
N TRP A 85 26.56 -5.80 4.65
CA TRP A 85 27.10 -6.47 5.85
C TRP A 85 27.44 -7.94 5.60
N ALA A 86 26.75 -8.60 4.67
CA ALA A 86 27.02 -9.99 4.28
C ALA A 86 28.11 -10.14 3.21
N SER A 87 28.63 -9.03 2.65
CA SER A 87 29.70 -9.09 1.65
C SER A 87 31.00 -9.62 2.25
N GLU A 88 31.90 -10.12 1.41
CA GLU A 88 33.19 -10.66 1.86
C GLU A 88 34.10 -9.55 2.42
N GLU A 89 34.01 -8.33 1.85
CA GLU A 89 34.80 -7.17 2.26
C GLU A 89 34.43 -6.66 3.66
N PHE A 90 33.14 -6.75 4.03
CA PHE A 90 32.65 -6.31 5.34
C PHE A 90 32.60 -7.47 6.35
N GLY A 91 31.97 -8.59 5.99
CA GLY A 91 31.92 -9.80 6.81
C GLY A 91 31.26 -9.60 8.19
N PHE A 92 30.35 -8.65 8.35
CA PHE A 92 29.72 -8.34 9.64
C PHE A 92 28.62 -9.33 10.02
N ILE A 93 27.95 -9.92 9.02
CA ILE A 93 26.94 -10.95 9.24
C ILE A 93 27.18 -12.15 8.32
N THR A 94 26.79 -13.33 8.79
CA THR A 94 26.66 -14.52 7.95
C THR A 94 25.19 -14.91 7.90
N PRO A 95 24.52 -14.82 6.74
CA PRO A 95 23.13 -15.24 6.61
C PRO A 95 22.93 -16.72 7.00
N SER A 96 21.76 -17.02 7.59
CA SER A 96 21.31 -18.40 7.77
C SER A 96 20.94 -19.00 6.42
N ASP A 97 21.21 -20.30 6.23
CA ASP A 97 20.86 -21.03 4.99
C ASP A 97 19.36 -20.99 4.70
N SER A 98 18.52 -20.82 5.72
CA SER A 98 17.07 -20.67 5.57
C SER A 98 16.65 -19.36 4.88
N VAL A 99 17.52 -18.35 4.84
CA VAL A 99 17.25 -17.01 4.30
C VAL A 99 18.35 -16.53 3.35
N SER A 100 19.12 -17.46 2.79
CA SER A 100 20.14 -17.18 1.78
C SER A 100 20.22 -18.32 0.79
N THR A 101 20.69 -18.05 -0.42
CA THR A 101 21.05 -19.11 -1.36
C THR A 101 22.56 -19.33 -1.36
N GLY A 102 22.97 -20.57 -1.63
CA GLY A 102 24.37 -20.92 -1.78
C GLY A 102 24.79 -20.99 -3.25
N SER A 103 26.10 -21.08 -3.50
CA SER A 103 26.62 -21.57 -4.77
C SER A 103 26.92 -23.06 -4.68
N SER A 104 26.58 -23.83 -5.72
CA SER A 104 26.95 -25.25 -5.80
C SER A 104 28.46 -25.49 -5.88
N ILE A 105 29.24 -24.48 -6.29
CA ILE A 105 30.70 -24.55 -6.43
C ILE A 105 31.42 -23.94 -5.21
N MET A 106 30.79 -22.98 -4.53
CA MET A 106 31.38 -22.24 -3.40
C MET A 106 30.51 -22.41 -2.14
N PRO A 107 30.78 -23.43 -1.31
CA PRO A 107 29.95 -23.77 -0.14
C PRO A 107 29.87 -22.65 0.91
N GLN A 108 30.91 -21.81 1.00
CA GLN A 108 30.98 -20.67 1.90
C GLN A 108 30.19 -19.45 1.41
N LYS A 109 29.87 -19.38 0.11
CA LYS A 109 29.18 -18.22 -0.46
C LYS A 109 27.70 -18.29 -0.14
N LYS A 110 27.21 -17.33 0.65
CA LYS A 110 25.80 -17.17 1.00
C LYS A 110 25.27 -15.84 0.48
N ASN A 111 24.35 -15.89 -0.46
CA ASN A 111 23.75 -14.71 -1.07
C ASN A 111 22.48 -14.31 -0.29
N PRO A 112 22.37 -13.06 0.19
CA PRO A 112 21.19 -12.56 0.88
C PRO A 112 20.03 -12.24 -0.10
N ASP A 113 19.70 -13.17 -1.00
CA ASP A 113 18.71 -12.99 -2.07
C ASP A 113 17.35 -12.45 -1.59
N PRO A 114 16.78 -12.88 -0.44
CA PRO A 114 15.53 -12.30 0.04
C PRO A 114 15.62 -10.80 0.28
N MET A 115 16.77 -10.29 0.74
CA MET A 115 16.98 -8.86 0.98
C MET A 115 17.19 -8.10 -0.34
N GLU A 116 17.85 -8.71 -1.31
CA GLU A 116 17.91 -8.19 -2.68
C GLU A 116 16.51 -8.09 -3.31
N LEU A 117 15.67 -9.11 -3.11
CA LEU A 117 14.28 -9.12 -3.57
C LEU A 117 13.43 -8.07 -2.88
N VAL A 118 13.60 -7.85 -1.58
CA VAL A 118 12.91 -6.77 -0.84
C VAL A 118 13.27 -5.41 -1.45
N ARG A 119 14.57 -5.18 -1.71
CA ARG A 119 15.06 -3.97 -2.36
C ARG A 119 14.47 -3.81 -3.77
N GLY A 120 14.53 -4.85 -4.61
CA GLY A 120 13.99 -4.80 -5.98
C GLY A 120 12.46 -4.62 -6.03
N LYS A 121 11.71 -5.30 -5.14
CA LYS A 121 10.25 -5.21 -5.09
C LYS A 121 9.73 -3.85 -4.63
N SER A 122 10.55 -3.04 -3.95
CA SER A 122 10.17 -1.67 -3.59
C SER A 122 9.78 -0.84 -4.80
N GLY A 123 10.46 -1.02 -5.94
CA GLY A 123 10.13 -0.33 -7.19
C GLY A 123 8.72 -0.63 -7.70
N ARG A 124 8.22 -1.87 -7.54
CA ARG A 124 6.84 -2.23 -7.93
C ARG A 124 5.80 -1.51 -7.07
N VAL A 125 6.05 -1.38 -5.76
CA VAL A 125 5.13 -0.70 -4.84
C VAL A 125 5.08 0.80 -5.15
N ILE A 126 6.24 1.41 -5.36
CA ILE A 126 6.36 2.82 -5.77
C ILE A 126 5.65 3.05 -7.12
N GLY A 127 5.88 2.17 -8.09
CA GLY A 127 5.21 2.23 -9.39
C GLY A 127 3.69 2.22 -9.27
N GLY A 128 3.12 1.37 -8.40
CA GLY A 128 1.67 1.32 -8.16
C GLY A 128 1.10 2.66 -7.69
N LEU A 129 1.79 3.37 -6.79
CA LEU A 129 1.39 4.72 -6.36
C LEU A 129 1.43 5.72 -7.52
N VAL A 130 2.52 5.74 -8.28
CA VAL A 130 2.68 6.67 -9.41
C VAL A 130 1.61 6.43 -10.48
N THR A 131 1.32 5.16 -10.79
CA THR A 131 0.27 4.78 -11.73
C THR A 131 -1.09 5.30 -11.27
N LEU A 132 -1.48 5.08 -10.01
CA LEU A 132 -2.78 5.53 -9.52
C LEU A 132 -2.88 7.06 -9.46
N LEU A 133 -1.83 7.76 -8.99
CA LEU A 133 -1.78 9.23 -9.03
C LEU A 133 -1.99 9.76 -10.44
N THR A 134 -1.34 9.14 -11.42
CA THR A 134 -1.44 9.55 -12.82
C THR A 134 -2.81 9.25 -13.42
N ALA A 135 -3.40 8.09 -13.07
CA ALA A 135 -4.74 7.71 -13.50
C ALA A 135 -5.82 8.64 -12.95
N CYS A 136 -5.71 9.09 -11.69
CA CYS A 136 -6.66 10.00 -11.06
C CYS A 136 -6.49 11.47 -11.52
N LYS A 137 -5.28 11.86 -11.95
CA LYS A 137 -4.96 13.25 -12.27
C LYS A 137 -5.79 13.78 -13.43
N GLY A 138 -6.64 14.76 -13.14
CA GLY A 138 -7.43 15.48 -14.14
C GLY A 138 -8.70 14.75 -14.59
N LEU A 139 -9.11 13.69 -13.87
CA LEU A 139 -10.41 13.07 -14.12
C LEU A 139 -11.56 14.02 -13.71
N PRO A 140 -12.57 14.22 -14.57
CA PRO A 140 -13.77 14.94 -14.17
C PRO A 140 -14.61 14.09 -13.22
N HIS A 141 -15.39 14.72 -12.34
CA HIS A 141 -16.38 13.98 -11.56
C HIS A 141 -17.51 13.42 -12.46
N ALA A 142 -18.19 12.33 -12.09
CA ALA A 142 -18.05 11.54 -10.87
C ALA A 142 -17.25 10.24 -11.13
N TYR A 143 -17.92 9.15 -11.51
CA TYR A 143 -17.26 7.91 -11.90
C TYR A 143 -16.85 7.93 -13.38
N ASN A 144 -15.62 7.48 -13.67
CA ASN A 144 -15.11 7.24 -15.02
C ASN A 144 -14.56 5.81 -15.11
N ARG A 145 -14.55 5.25 -16.32
CA ARG A 145 -14.09 3.87 -16.55
C ARG A 145 -12.60 3.70 -16.26
N ASP A 146 -11.84 4.78 -16.31
CA ASP A 146 -10.43 4.90 -15.93
C ASP A 146 -10.16 4.42 -14.49
N LEU A 147 -11.19 4.38 -13.63
CA LEU A 147 -11.10 3.93 -12.24
C LEU A 147 -11.27 2.41 -12.04
N GLN A 148 -11.32 1.62 -13.13
CA GLN A 148 -11.39 0.15 -13.12
C GLN A 148 -10.00 -0.47 -13.06
#